data_AF-X1PEB9-F1
#
_entry.id   AF-X1PEB9-F1
#
_cell.length_a   1.000
_cell.length_b   1.000
_cell.length_c   1.000
_cell.angle_alpha   90.00
_cell.angle_beta   90.00
_cell.angle_gamma   90.00
#
_symmetry.space_group_name_H-M   'P 1'
#
loop_
_entity.id
_entity.type
_entity.pdbx_description
1 polymer ?
#
loop_
_entity_poly.entity_id
_entity_poly.type
_entity_poly.pdbx_seq_one_letter_code
_entity_poly.pdbx_strand_id
1 'polypeptide(L)'
;TVPSAAGTITDLAVFGDTILAGDAVSQVFISFDEGDEFEEVSASDIAGFADAADINNTYVAFDPRYASNNFIYAASGDVVARCEIDESEDMGDLEFDDISDDMRGDTLTADFENASAIVVSDDGTQVGESVATLYVSEAIDGGVWRCLNPEDGTADVIFEQILAGLSGQIFLNLELSPGNILYAIDTATATATAVPDVIYTYEDTLAKPVELTSPKVKAGLDSETRVAFSWEDLNADTVNVYEIWVNEEEDFPTA
;
A
#
# COMPACT_ATOMS: atom_id res chain seq x y z
N THR A 1 1.86 26.37 9.32
CA THR A 1 2.48 26.64 7.98
C THR A 1 3.68 25.73 7.84
N VAL A 2 3.75 24.85 6.83
CA VAL A 2 4.91 23.97 6.61
C VAL A 2 6.13 24.82 6.23
N PRO A 3 7.12 25.05 7.12
CA PRO A 3 8.12 26.09 6.88
C PRO A 3 9.22 25.69 5.90
N SER A 4 9.27 24.44 5.45
CA SER A 4 10.39 23.88 4.68
C SER A 4 10.02 22.98 3.51
N ALA A 5 8.74 22.71 3.22
CA ALA A 5 8.36 21.85 2.09
C ALA A 5 8.97 22.39 0.80
N ALA A 6 9.89 21.61 0.21
CA ALA A 6 10.51 21.96 -1.05
C ALA A 6 9.51 21.81 -2.22
N GLY A 7 8.44 21.03 -2.02
CA GLY A 7 7.35 20.79 -2.97
C GLY A 7 5.98 21.33 -2.54
N THR A 8 5.00 21.09 -3.43
CA THR A 8 3.57 21.25 -3.09
C THR A 8 3.12 20.02 -2.32
N ILE A 9 2.34 20.20 -1.25
CA ILE A 9 1.74 19.07 -0.52
C ILE A 9 0.80 18.31 -1.46
N THR A 10 1.03 17.00 -1.60
CA THR A 10 0.31 16.09 -2.49
C THR A 10 -0.70 15.24 -1.75
N ASP A 11 -0.44 14.94 -0.48
CA ASP A 11 -1.29 14.07 0.33
C ASP A 11 -1.29 14.45 1.80
N LEU A 12 -2.36 14.08 2.50
CA LEU A 12 -2.55 14.31 3.94
C LEU A 12 -3.20 13.10 4.60
N ALA A 13 -2.65 12.69 5.74
CA ALA A 13 -3.29 11.74 6.65
C ALA A 13 -3.46 12.35 8.04
N VAL A 14 -4.53 11.99 8.75
CA VAL A 14 -4.84 12.55 10.07
C VAL A 14 -5.12 11.43 11.06
N PHE A 15 -4.49 11.50 12.23
CA PHE A 15 -4.74 10.63 13.37
C PHE A 15 -4.84 11.47 14.65
N GLY A 16 -6.06 11.68 15.15
CA GLY A 16 -6.29 12.57 16.28
C GLY A 16 -5.85 14.00 15.95
N ASP A 17 -4.92 14.54 16.74
CA ASP A 17 -4.34 15.87 16.57
C ASP A 17 -3.03 15.83 15.73
N THR A 18 -2.59 14.63 15.35
CA THR A 18 -1.39 14.40 14.54
C THR A 18 -1.74 14.39 13.05
N ILE A 19 -0.97 15.09 12.23
CA ILE A 19 -1.16 15.21 10.78
C ILE A 19 0.14 14.82 10.07
N LEU A 20 0.04 13.91 9.10
CA LEU A 20 1.10 13.66 8.12
C LEU A 20 0.82 14.44 6.85
N ALA A 21 1.87 14.91 6.20
CA ALA A 21 1.82 15.51 4.88
C ALA A 21 2.92 14.96 3.98
N GLY A 22 2.55 14.42 2.83
CA GLY A 22 3.48 14.08 1.76
C GLY A 22 3.57 15.21 0.74
N ASP A 23 4.73 15.44 0.15
CA ASP A 23 4.90 16.48 -0.88
C ASP A 23 5.34 15.94 -2.25
N ALA A 24 5.40 16.84 -3.22
CA ALA A 24 5.75 16.55 -4.62
C ALA A 24 7.25 16.30 -4.88
N VAL A 25 8.08 16.22 -3.82
CA VAL A 25 9.53 15.99 -3.93
C VAL A 25 10.00 14.91 -2.98
N SER A 26 9.17 13.88 -2.76
CA SER A 26 9.51 12.69 -1.98
C SER A 26 9.78 12.95 -0.49
N GLN A 27 9.18 14.00 0.11
CA GLN A 27 9.33 14.33 1.53
C GLN A 27 8.07 14.04 2.34
N VAL A 28 8.27 13.68 3.62
CA VAL A 28 7.22 13.46 4.61
C VAL A 28 7.36 14.46 5.75
N PHE A 29 6.27 15.10 6.13
CA PHE A 29 6.19 16.00 7.25
C PHE A 29 5.17 15.51 8.27
N ILE A 30 5.42 15.79 9.54
CA ILE A 30 4.51 15.49 10.64
C ILE A 30 4.23 16.75 11.47
N SER A 31 2.99 16.90 11.90
CA SER A 31 2.56 17.89 12.88
C SER A 31 1.89 17.17 14.04
N PHE A 32 2.19 17.59 15.27
CA PHE A 32 1.56 17.07 16.49
C PHE A 32 0.55 18.06 17.10
N ASP A 33 0.27 19.17 16.41
CA ASP A 33 -0.48 20.32 16.92
C ASP A 33 -1.55 20.81 15.95
N GLU A 34 -2.30 19.87 15.35
CA GLU A 34 -3.40 20.15 14.41
C GLU A 34 -2.95 20.95 13.16
N GLY A 35 -1.66 20.89 12.80
CA GLY A 35 -1.09 21.53 11.61
C GLY A 35 -0.56 22.95 11.81
N ASP A 36 -0.39 23.39 13.07
CA ASP A 36 0.20 24.69 13.37
C ASP A 36 1.69 24.71 12.96
N GLU A 37 2.45 23.72 13.42
CA GLU A 37 3.86 23.49 13.12
C GLU A 37 4.08 22.12 12.47
N PHE A 38 5.03 22.05 11.53
CA PHE A 38 5.40 20.81 10.86
C PHE A 38 6.91 20.62 10.93
N GLU A 39 7.30 19.39 11.19
CA GLU A 39 8.68 18.90 11.18
C GLU A 39 8.83 17.87 10.06
N GLU A 40 10.00 17.83 9.44
CA GLU A 40 10.32 16.85 8.39
C GLU A 40 10.72 15.53 9.05
N VAL A 41 10.10 14.43 8.61
CA VAL A 41 10.41 13.08 9.08
C VAL A 41 11.51 12.51 8.20
N SER A 42 12.67 12.23 8.80
CA SER A 42 13.92 11.86 8.13
C SER A 42 14.44 12.96 7.19
N ALA A 43 15.58 13.55 7.53
CA ALA A 43 16.30 14.46 6.62
C ALA A 43 16.92 13.72 5.42
N SER A 44 16.97 12.38 5.48
CA SER A 44 17.12 11.51 4.33
C SER A 44 15.73 11.23 3.74
N ASP A 45 15.34 12.03 2.76
CA ASP A 45 14.07 11.87 2.03
C ASP A 45 13.82 10.42 1.62
N ILE A 46 12.56 10.05 1.36
CA ILE A 46 12.25 8.85 0.56
C ILE A 46 12.97 8.92 -0.80
N ALA A 47 13.30 10.13 -1.25
CA ALA A 47 14.18 10.39 -2.40
C ALA A 47 15.58 9.77 -2.29
N GLY A 48 16.05 9.38 -1.09
CA GLY A 48 17.31 8.66 -0.91
C GLY A 48 17.27 7.23 -1.47
N PHE A 49 16.08 6.65 -1.60
CA PHE A 49 15.83 5.38 -2.26
C PHE A 49 15.62 5.55 -3.77
N ALA A 50 15.00 6.65 -4.19
CA ALA A 50 14.83 7.00 -5.60
C ALA A 50 16.17 7.50 -6.20
N ASP A 51 16.36 7.35 -7.52
CA ASP A 51 17.43 8.10 -8.19
C ASP A 51 17.15 9.59 -7.98
N ALA A 52 18.17 10.41 -7.65
CA ALA A 52 17.98 11.84 -7.33
C ALA A 52 17.39 12.66 -8.51
N ALA A 53 17.23 12.05 -9.68
CA ALA A 53 16.52 12.58 -10.84
C ALA A 53 14.99 12.36 -10.79
N ASP A 54 14.50 11.43 -9.96
CA ASP A 54 13.13 10.94 -9.88
C ASP A 54 12.45 11.43 -8.59
N ILE A 55 12.26 12.75 -8.52
CA ILE A 55 11.36 13.36 -7.54
C ILE A 55 9.91 13.00 -7.87
N ASN A 56 9.19 12.43 -6.91
CA ASN A 56 7.83 11.94 -7.10
C ASN A 56 6.88 12.50 -6.03
N ASN A 57 5.58 12.40 -6.30
CA ASN A 57 4.57 12.72 -5.32
C ASN A 57 4.63 11.70 -4.17
N THR A 58 4.56 12.21 -2.96
CA THR A 58 4.54 11.39 -1.74
C THR A 58 3.12 11.25 -1.24
N TYR A 59 2.76 10.02 -0.94
CA TYR A 59 1.49 9.65 -0.30
C TYR A 59 1.81 9.08 1.07
N VAL A 60 0.98 9.36 2.07
CA VAL A 60 1.27 9.06 3.48
C VAL A 60 0.08 8.39 4.15
N ALA A 61 0.35 7.47 5.07
CA ALA A 61 -0.69 6.83 5.89
C ALA A 61 -0.18 6.57 7.31
N PHE A 62 -1.09 6.66 8.28
CA PHE A 62 -0.86 6.13 9.62
C PHE A 62 -1.20 4.64 9.64
N ASP A 63 -0.45 3.85 10.42
CA ASP A 63 -1.00 2.59 10.89
C ASP A 63 -2.26 2.88 11.74
N PRO A 64 -3.38 2.16 11.57
CA PRO A 64 -4.57 2.38 12.38
C PRO A 64 -4.35 2.26 13.90
N ARG A 65 -3.26 1.59 14.30
CA ARG A 65 -2.81 1.42 15.69
C ARG A 65 -1.65 2.35 16.04
N TYR A 66 -1.44 3.43 15.28
CA TYR A 66 -0.38 4.43 15.47
C TYR A 66 -0.17 4.81 16.94
N ALA A 67 -1.26 4.99 17.71
CA ALA A 67 -1.21 5.28 19.15
C ALA A 67 -0.47 4.22 20.02
N SER A 68 -0.10 3.07 19.46
CA SER A 68 0.51 1.95 20.16
C SER A 68 1.77 1.39 19.52
N ASN A 69 1.94 1.55 18.20
CA ASN A 69 3.11 1.06 17.45
C ASN A 69 3.92 2.19 16.81
N ASN A 70 3.42 3.43 16.83
CA ASN A 70 4.04 4.62 16.23
C ASN A 70 4.41 4.48 14.75
N PHE A 71 3.86 3.50 14.02
CA PHE A 71 4.20 3.30 12.62
C PHE A 71 3.45 4.26 11.69
N ILE A 72 4.22 4.85 10.79
CA ILE A 72 3.73 5.55 9.62
C ILE A 72 4.27 4.88 8.35
N TYR A 73 3.55 5.09 7.25
CA TYR A 73 3.93 4.60 5.95
C TYR A 73 3.93 5.73 4.94
N ALA A 74 4.77 5.60 3.93
CA ALA A 74 4.81 6.51 2.82
C ALA A 74 5.14 5.79 1.52
N ALA A 75 4.61 6.28 0.41
CA ALA A 75 4.92 5.78 -0.92
C ALA A 75 5.27 6.94 -1.85
N SER A 76 6.35 6.80 -2.62
CA SER A 76 6.79 7.81 -3.60
C SER A 76 7.59 7.13 -4.72
N GLY A 77 7.17 7.31 -5.97
CA GLY A 77 7.79 6.61 -7.11
C GLY A 77 7.64 5.11 -6.95
N ASP A 78 8.72 4.37 -7.11
CA ASP A 78 8.78 2.91 -6.94
C ASP A 78 9.04 2.49 -5.48
N VAL A 79 9.04 3.43 -4.53
CA VAL A 79 9.35 3.19 -3.12
C VAL A 79 8.07 3.09 -2.30
N VAL A 80 7.97 2.06 -1.47
CA VAL A 80 7.06 1.99 -0.32
C VAL A 80 7.91 1.84 0.93
N ALA A 81 7.74 2.74 1.89
CA ALA A 81 8.58 2.82 3.07
C ALA A 81 7.77 2.89 4.36
N ARG A 82 8.39 2.45 5.45
CA ARG A 82 7.87 2.49 6.82
C ARG A 82 8.80 3.31 7.72
N CYS A 83 8.24 4.05 8.68
CA CYS A 83 9.02 4.67 9.75
C CYS A 83 8.32 4.47 11.10
N GLU A 84 9.08 4.18 12.15
CA GLU A 84 8.61 4.20 13.54
C GLU A 84 8.88 5.58 14.14
N ILE A 85 7.84 6.29 14.56
CA ILE A 85 7.98 7.61 15.18
C ILE A 85 8.46 7.46 16.62
N ASP A 86 9.64 8.00 16.90
CA ASP A 86 10.13 8.22 18.27
C ASP A 86 10.14 9.72 18.59
N GLU A 87 9.12 10.19 19.32
CA GLU A 87 9.01 11.59 19.76
C GLU A 87 10.17 12.05 20.68
N SER A 88 11.04 11.13 21.13
CA SER A 88 12.22 11.47 21.92
C SER A 88 13.46 11.79 21.08
N GLU A 89 13.43 11.49 19.78
CA GLU A 89 14.46 11.81 18.80
C GLU A 89 14.07 13.03 17.96
N ASP A 90 15.05 13.63 17.28
CA ASP A 90 14.76 14.68 16.31
C ASP A 90 14.07 14.04 15.09
N MET A 91 12.95 14.58 14.63
CA MET A 91 12.21 14.01 13.50
C MET A 91 13.11 13.89 12.26
N GLY A 92 14.06 14.81 12.08
CA GLY A 92 15.01 14.77 10.97
C GLY A 92 16.09 13.68 11.07
N ASP A 93 16.25 13.04 12.23
CA ASP A 93 17.22 11.95 12.45
C ASP A 93 16.58 10.56 12.31
N LEU A 94 15.24 10.47 12.22
CA LEU A 94 14.54 9.20 11.97
C LEU A 94 14.92 8.64 10.60
N GLU A 95 14.84 7.32 10.44
CA GLU A 95 15.11 6.64 9.17
C GLU A 95 13.85 5.92 8.69
N PHE A 96 13.67 5.91 7.36
CA PHE A 96 12.68 5.06 6.71
C PHE A 96 13.31 3.72 6.36
N ASP A 97 12.54 2.64 6.56
CA ASP A 97 12.83 1.32 6.00
C ASP A 97 12.15 1.20 4.63
N ASP A 98 12.91 0.95 3.56
CA ASP A 98 12.33 0.56 2.27
C ASP A 98 11.79 -0.88 2.38
N ILE A 99 10.47 -1.01 2.30
CA ILE A 99 9.78 -2.30 2.36
C ILE A 99 9.34 -2.79 0.98
N SER A 100 9.62 -2.02 -0.07
CA SER A 100 9.29 -2.34 -1.47
C SER A 100 10.40 -3.06 -2.23
N ASP A 101 11.54 -3.37 -1.60
CA ASP A 101 12.66 -4.05 -2.26
C ASP A 101 12.24 -5.38 -2.95
N ASP A 102 11.30 -6.13 -2.36
CA ASP A 102 10.77 -7.36 -2.96
C ASP A 102 9.81 -7.14 -4.13
N MET A 103 9.33 -5.90 -4.34
CA MET A 103 8.51 -5.51 -5.50
C MET A 103 9.37 -5.21 -6.74
N ARG A 104 10.69 -5.08 -6.58
CA ARG A 104 11.64 -4.71 -7.64
C ARG A 104 12.37 -5.95 -8.16
N GLY A 105 12.02 -6.44 -9.35
CA GLY A 105 12.87 -7.37 -10.11
C GLY A 105 12.55 -8.87 -10.04
N ASP A 106 11.32 -9.27 -9.75
CA ASP A 106 10.87 -10.61 -10.16
C ASP A 106 10.34 -10.56 -11.61
N THR A 107 10.82 -11.49 -12.43
CA THR A 107 10.48 -11.66 -13.86
C THR A 107 9.00 -11.96 -14.16
N LEU A 108 8.14 -12.04 -13.14
CA LEU A 108 6.76 -12.50 -13.25
C LEU A 108 5.71 -11.39 -13.10
N THR A 109 5.98 -10.31 -12.37
CA THR A 109 5.08 -9.16 -12.22
C THR A 109 5.58 -7.94 -13.00
N ALA A 110 4.69 -7.00 -13.33
CA ALA A 110 5.15 -5.66 -13.69
C ALA A 110 5.89 -5.06 -12.49
N ASP A 111 7.01 -4.37 -12.72
CA ASP A 111 7.70 -3.66 -11.65
C ASP A 111 6.76 -2.56 -11.14
N PHE A 112 6.69 -2.36 -9.82
CA PHE A 112 5.97 -1.20 -9.28
C PHE A 112 6.76 0.06 -9.58
N GLU A 113 6.26 0.92 -10.47
CA GLU A 113 7.06 2.05 -10.96
C GLU A 113 6.69 3.38 -10.31
N ASN A 114 5.42 3.58 -9.93
CA ASN A 114 4.97 4.88 -9.47
C ASN A 114 3.73 4.81 -8.57
N ALA A 115 3.91 5.10 -7.29
CA ALA A 115 2.83 5.24 -6.32
C ALA A 115 1.82 6.33 -6.73
N SER A 116 0.55 6.08 -6.43
CA SER A 116 -0.54 7.04 -6.67
C SER A 116 -1.50 7.23 -5.49
N ALA A 117 -1.48 6.33 -4.52
CA ALA A 117 -2.12 6.46 -3.22
C ALA A 117 -1.66 5.32 -2.30
N ILE A 118 -1.86 5.51 -0.99
CA ILE A 118 -1.54 4.54 0.06
C ILE A 118 -2.65 4.53 1.12
N VAL A 119 -3.01 3.36 1.65
CA VAL A 119 -3.96 3.23 2.75
C VAL A 119 -3.70 1.96 3.55
N VAL A 120 -4.01 1.96 4.85
CA VAL A 120 -3.72 0.85 5.76
C VAL A 120 -5.00 0.37 6.45
N SER A 121 -5.26 -0.94 6.44
CA SER A 121 -6.41 -1.53 7.13
C SER A 121 -6.07 -1.99 8.54
N ASP A 122 -7.08 -1.85 9.41
CA ASP A 122 -7.10 -2.49 10.72
C ASP A 122 -7.81 -3.84 10.59
N ASP A 123 -7.02 -4.90 10.46
CA ASP A 123 -7.52 -6.25 10.18
C ASP A 123 -8.21 -6.89 11.39
N GLY A 124 -8.18 -6.21 12.55
CA GLY A 124 -9.11 -6.38 13.66
C GLY A 124 -9.25 -7.80 14.23
N THR A 125 -8.34 -8.74 13.95
CA THR A 125 -8.51 -10.14 14.33
C THR A 125 -7.43 -10.70 15.28
N GLN A 126 -7.94 -11.10 16.46
CA GLN A 126 -7.43 -11.92 17.56
C GLN A 126 -6.15 -11.51 18.31
N VAL A 127 -6.37 -10.97 19.51
CA VAL A 127 -5.61 -11.16 20.76
C VAL A 127 -4.24 -11.84 20.59
N GLY A 128 -3.22 -11.05 20.27
CA GLY A 128 -1.81 -11.46 20.40
C GLY A 128 -0.90 -10.96 19.29
N GLU A 129 -1.37 -10.94 18.04
CA GLU A 129 -0.55 -10.68 16.85
C GLU A 129 -1.41 -10.00 15.77
N SER A 130 -1.95 -8.81 16.07
CA SER A 130 -2.61 -8.00 15.04
C SER A 130 -1.52 -7.54 14.07
N VAL A 131 -1.75 -7.72 12.78
CA VAL A 131 -0.90 -7.21 11.70
C VAL A 131 -1.80 -6.33 10.83
N ALA A 132 -1.32 -5.18 10.39
CA ALA A 132 -2.04 -4.36 9.43
C ALA A 132 -1.86 -4.90 8.02
N THR A 133 -2.82 -4.66 7.13
CA THR A 133 -2.59 -4.82 5.69
C THR A 133 -2.43 -3.43 5.06
N LEU A 134 -1.34 -3.26 4.31
CA LEU A 134 -1.03 -2.02 3.61
C LEU A 134 -1.44 -2.14 2.14
N TYR A 135 -2.07 -1.13 1.55
CA TYR A 135 -2.42 -1.09 0.13
C TYR A 135 -1.79 0.12 -0.54
N VAL A 136 -1.26 -0.06 -1.74
CA VAL A 136 -0.65 1.00 -2.56
C VAL A 136 -1.14 0.86 -4.00
N SER A 137 -1.59 1.94 -4.62
CA SER A 137 -1.98 1.93 -6.03
C SER A 137 -0.88 2.42 -6.96
N GLU A 138 -0.89 1.92 -8.19
CA GLU A 138 0.12 2.24 -9.20
C GLU A 138 -0.41 3.20 -10.27
N ALA A 139 0.43 4.16 -10.68
CA ALA A 139 0.09 5.24 -11.59
C ALA A 139 0.39 4.96 -13.06
N ILE A 140 1.17 3.91 -13.37
CA ILE A 140 1.65 3.63 -14.74
C ILE A 140 0.91 2.42 -15.32
N ASP A 141 1.16 1.23 -14.78
CA ASP A 141 0.52 -0.01 -15.26
C ASP A 141 -0.81 -0.32 -14.54
N GLY A 142 -1.11 0.45 -13.49
CA GLY A 142 -2.35 0.39 -12.74
C GLY A 142 -2.42 -0.77 -11.77
N GLY A 143 -3.58 -0.91 -11.13
CA GLY A 143 -3.81 -1.94 -10.11
C GLY A 143 -3.46 -1.48 -8.69
N VAL A 144 -3.55 -2.44 -7.76
CA VAL A 144 -3.31 -2.22 -6.33
C VAL A 144 -2.39 -3.32 -5.83
N TRP A 145 -1.31 -2.93 -5.16
CA TRP A 145 -0.45 -3.82 -4.41
C TRP A 145 -0.95 -3.85 -2.97
N ARG A 146 -0.93 -5.04 -2.35
CA ARG A 146 -1.17 -5.19 -0.91
C ARG A 146 0.05 -5.82 -0.24
N CYS A 147 0.35 -5.36 0.96
CA CYS A 147 1.38 -5.92 1.81
C CYS A 147 0.76 -6.50 3.07
N LEU A 148 1.03 -7.79 3.32
CA LEU A 148 0.39 -8.59 4.36
C LEU A 148 1.03 -8.45 5.75
N ASN A 149 2.29 -7.99 5.80
CA ASN A 149 3.08 -7.87 7.01
C ASN A 149 3.97 -6.61 7.02
N PRO A 150 3.39 -5.41 6.83
CA PRO A 150 4.13 -4.17 6.67
C PRO A 150 4.92 -3.79 7.93
N GLU A 151 4.62 -4.36 9.10
CA GLU A 151 5.29 -4.07 10.37
C GLU A 151 6.42 -5.04 10.72
N ASP A 152 6.60 -6.13 9.97
CA ASP A 152 7.65 -7.09 10.32
C ASP A 152 9.02 -6.47 9.97
N GLY A 153 9.80 -6.17 11.00
CA GLY A 153 11.19 -5.70 10.85
C GLY A 153 12.22 -6.84 10.89
N THR A 154 11.77 -8.10 11.01
CA THR A 154 12.63 -9.27 11.23
C THR A 154 12.50 -10.35 10.17
N ALA A 155 11.42 -10.33 9.39
CA ALA A 155 11.18 -11.20 8.25
C ALA A 155 10.94 -10.37 6.98
N ASP A 156 11.03 -11.03 5.83
CA ASP A 156 10.79 -10.41 4.53
C ASP A 156 9.33 -9.93 4.44
N VAL A 157 9.14 -8.71 3.91
CA VAL A 157 7.82 -8.09 3.75
C VAL A 157 7.18 -8.65 2.48
N ILE A 158 5.94 -9.13 2.57
CA ILE A 158 5.27 -9.85 1.50
C ILE A 158 4.29 -8.91 0.80
N PHE A 159 4.57 -8.61 -0.46
CA PHE A 159 3.68 -7.91 -1.36
C PHE A 159 3.00 -8.86 -2.35
N GLU A 160 1.75 -8.56 -2.67
CA GLU A 160 0.95 -9.25 -3.68
C GLU A 160 0.24 -8.21 -4.55
N GLN A 161 0.21 -8.43 -5.86
CA GLN A 161 -0.50 -7.55 -6.79
C GLN A 161 -1.94 -8.03 -7.01
N ILE A 162 -2.89 -7.12 -6.80
CA ILE A 162 -4.32 -7.32 -7.05
C ILE A 162 -4.63 -6.82 -8.47
N LEU A 163 -4.58 -7.73 -9.44
CA LEU A 163 -4.86 -7.43 -10.86
C LEU A 163 -6.34 -7.64 -11.27
N ALA A 164 -7.11 -8.34 -10.44
CA ALA A 164 -8.46 -8.81 -10.76
C ALA A 164 -9.43 -7.69 -11.18
N GLY A 165 -9.57 -7.47 -12.49
CA GLY A 165 -10.40 -6.39 -13.05
C GLY A 165 -9.85 -4.97 -12.84
N LEU A 166 -8.62 -4.83 -12.33
CA LEU A 166 -7.95 -3.56 -12.03
C LEU A 166 -6.72 -3.30 -12.92
N SER A 167 -6.31 -4.28 -13.74
CA SER A 167 -5.18 -4.11 -14.67
C SER A 167 -5.40 -2.93 -15.63
N GLY A 168 -4.41 -2.04 -15.73
CA GLY A 168 -4.47 -0.82 -16.54
C GLY A 168 -5.30 0.32 -15.93
N GLN A 169 -5.87 0.14 -14.74
CA GLN A 169 -6.62 1.18 -14.04
C GLN A 169 -5.74 1.94 -13.06
N ILE A 170 -5.74 3.26 -13.18
CA ILE A 170 -4.93 4.16 -12.37
C ILE A 170 -5.81 4.79 -11.31
N PHE A 171 -5.44 4.61 -10.05
CA PHE A 171 -6.19 5.12 -8.91
C PHE A 171 -5.42 6.26 -8.24
N LEU A 172 -5.97 7.47 -8.25
CA LEU A 172 -5.35 8.61 -7.53
C LEU A 172 -5.75 8.69 -6.06
N ASN A 173 -6.59 7.76 -5.59
CA ASN A 173 -7.04 7.74 -4.21
C ASN A 173 -7.49 6.34 -3.81
N LEU A 174 -7.16 5.97 -2.57
CA LEU A 174 -7.59 4.76 -1.90
C LEU A 174 -8.22 5.13 -0.57
N GLU A 175 -9.41 4.61 -0.30
CA GLU A 175 -10.08 4.79 0.98
C GLU A 175 -10.55 3.43 1.51
N LEU A 176 -10.38 3.19 2.81
CA LEU A 176 -10.84 1.98 3.45
C LEU A 176 -12.06 2.26 4.31
N SER A 177 -13.09 1.44 4.15
CA SER A 177 -14.21 1.40 5.09
C SER A 177 -14.06 0.27 6.10
N PRO A 178 -14.81 0.32 7.23
CA PRO A 178 -14.84 -0.77 8.20
C PRO A 178 -15.16 -2.12 7.54
N GLY A 179 -14.35 -3.14 7.83
CA GLY A 179 -14.48 -4.48 7.23
C GLY A 179 -13.65 -4.69 5.98
N ASN A 180 -12.60 -3.90 5.77
CA ASN A 180 -11.58 -4.07 4.72
C ASN A 180 -12.15 -4.00 3.30
N ILE A 181 -13.09 -3.06 3.10
CA ILE A 181 -13.57 -2.71 1.77
C ILE A 181 -12.78 -1.49 1.30
N LEU A 182 -11.94 -1.72 0.30
CA LEU A 182 -11.16 -0.72 -0.40
C LEU A 182 -12.03 -0.04 -1.46
N TYR A 183 -12.09 1.27 -1.41
CA TYR A 183 -12.69 2.14 -2.42
C TYR A 183 -11.56 2.79 -3.19
N ALA A 184 -11.66 2.75 -4.51
CA ALA A 184 -10.71 3.41 -5.40
C ALA A 184 -11.46 4.21 -6.45
N ILE A 185 -10.96 5.41 -6.76
CA ILE A 185 -11.52 6.24 -7.82
C ILE A 185 -10.60 6.14 -9.02
N ASP A 186 -11.10 5.52 -10.09
CA ASP A 186 -10.39 5.47 -11.36
C ASP A 186 -10.41 6.86 -11.99
N THR A 187 -9.23 7.36 -12.33
CA THR A 187 -9.07 8.59 -13.08
C THR A 187 -8.68 8.22 -14.51
N ALA A 188 -9.64 7.64 -15.22
CA ALA A 188 -9.54 7.09 -16.57
C ALA A 188 -8.42 7.70 -17.42
N THR A 189 -7.26 7.05 -17.50
CA THR A 189 -6.09 7.37 -18.37
C THR A 189 -5.50 8.79 -18.28
N ALA A 190 -4.17 8.90 -18.38
CA ALA A 190 -3.35 10.11 -18.34
C ALA A 190 -3.60 11.16 -19.46
N THR A 191 -4.83 11.35 -19.94
CA THR A 191 -5.22 12.49 -20.78
C THR A 191 -6.11 13.41 -19.96
N ALA A 192 -5.71 14.67 -19.84
CA ALA A 192 -6.26 15.73 -18.98
C ALA A 192 -7.75 16.13 -19.23
N THR A 193 -8.52 15.28 -19.91
CA THR A 193 -9.92 15.49 -20.29
C THR A 193 -10.87 14.36 -19.86
N ALA A 194 -10.36 13.26 -19.29
CA ALA A 194 -11.21 12.22 -18.74
C ALA A 194 -11.67 12.62 -17.33
N VAL A 195 -12.99 12.61 -17.12
CA VAL A 195 -13.57 12.78 -15.79
C VAL A 195 -13.43 11.42 -15.08
N PRO A 196 -13.03 11.37 -13.80
CA PRO A 196 -13.11 10.14 -13.03
C PRO A 196 -14.57 9.69 -12.96
N ASP A 197 -14.92 8.66 -13.71
CA ASP A 197 -16.32 8.25 -13.93
C ASP A 197 -16.67 6.92 -13.24
N VAL A 198 -15.70 6.23 -12.60
CA VAL A 198 -15.91 4.91 -12.00
C VAL A 198 -15.32 4.85 -10.60
N ILE A 199 -16.16 4.47 -9.64
CA ILE A 199 -15.74 4.07 -8.29
C ILE A 199 -15.64 2.55 -8.27
N TYR A 200 -14.46 2.05 -7.96
CA TYR A 200 -14.18 0.65 -7.73
C TYR A 200 -14.32 0.33 -6.24
N THR A 201 -14.85 -0.84 -5.94
CA THR A 201 -14.90 -1.37 -4.58
C THR A 201 -14.33 -2.79 -4.58
N TYR A 202 -13.35 -3.03 -3.73
CA TYR A 202 -12.74 -4.34 -3.52
C TYR A 202 -12.91 -4.72 -2.04
N GLU A 203 -13.60 -5.81 -1.77
CA GLU A 203 -13.66 -6.39 -0.42
C GLU A 203 -12.50 -7.37 -0.27
N ASP A 204 -11.51 -7.02 0.55
CA ASP A 204 -10.42 -7.94 0.84
C ASP A 204 -10.90 -9.01 1.84
N THR A 205 -11.39 -10.12 1.29
CA THR A 205 -11.78 -11.29 2.10
C THR A 205 -10.59 -12.06 2.68
N LEU A 206 -9.37 -11.75 2.22
CA LEU A 206 -8.09 -12.35 2.64
C LEU A 206 -7.34 -11.48 3.67
N ALA A 207 -7.82 -10.27 3.97
CA ALA A 207 -7.34 -9.46 5.10
C ALA A 207 -7.77 -10.01 6.49
N LYS A 208 -8.16 -11.30 6.54
CA LYS A 208 -8.08 -12.14 7.74
C LYS A 208 -6.87 -13.03 7.51
N PRO A 209 -5.96 -13.22 8.49
CA PRO A 209 -4.75 -14.02 8.29
C PRO A 209 -5.07 -15.30 7.54
N VAL A 210 -4.66 -15.37 6.28
CA VAL A 210 -4.64 -16.64 5.58
C VAL A 210 -3.54 -17.41 6.28
N GLU A 211 -3.89 -18.39 7.12
CA GLU A 211 -2.94 -19.43 7.46
C GLU A 211 -2.54 -20.10 6.14
N LEU A 212 -1.46 -19.61 5.53
CA LEU A 212 -0.83 -20.22 4.37
C LEU A 212 -0.19 -21.53 4.82
N THR A 213 -1.04 -22.54 4.96
CA THR A 213 -0.60 -23.92 5.05
C THR A 213 -0.64 -24.50 3.64
N SER A 214 0.46 -25.14 3.21
CA SER A 214 0.47 -25.84 1.92
C SER A 214 -0.78 -26.73 1.81
N PRO A 215 -1.55 -26.66 0.71
CA PRO A 215 -2.77 -27.44 0.57
C PRO A 215 -2.48 -28.91 0.82
N LYS A 216 -3.27 -29.57 1.67
CA LYS A 216 -3.23 -31.04 1.71
C LYS A 216 -3.62 -31.55 0.33
N VAL A 217 -2.73 -32.31 -0.29
CA VAL A 217 -2.94 -32.98 -1.58
C VAL A 217 -4.36 -33.60 -1.60
N LYS A 218 -5.25 -33.03 -2.44
CA LYS A 218 -6.63 -33.47 -2.74
C LYS A 218 -7.76 -33.15 -1.73
N ALA A 219 -7.87 -31.93 -1.21
CA ALA A 219 -9.12 -31.49 -0.56
C ALA A 219 -9.99 -30.65 -1.52
N GLY A 220 -11.13 -31.20 -1.93
CA GLY A 220 -12.11 -30.55 -2.82
C GLY A 220 -12.97 -29.50 -2.11
N LEU A 221 -13.41 -28.51 -2.88
CA LEU A 221 -14.11 -27.30 -2.47
C LEU A 221 -15.61 -27.40 -2.83
N ASP A 222 -16.51 -27.52 -1.83
CA ASP A 222 -17.98 -27.52 -2.02
C ASP A 222 -18.56 -26.08 -1.97
N SER A 223 -19.47 -25.79 -2.91
CA SER A 223 -20.05 -24.51 -3.39
C SER A 223 -20.94 -23.75 -2.38
N GLU A 224 -21.22 -22.44 -2.48
CA GLU A 224 -22.03 -21.76 -3.52
C GLU A 224 -21.52 -20.36 -3.87
N THR A 225 -21.51 -20.08 -5.19
CA THR A 225 -21.01 -18.89 -5.91
C THR A 225 -19.54 -18.56 -5.63
N ARG A 226 -18.63 -19.21 -6.39
CA ARG A 226 -17.18 -19.06 -6.24
C ARG A 226 -16.55 -18.57 -7.53
N VAL A 227 -15.77 -17.50 -7.41
CA VAL A 227 -14.54 -17.32 -8.16
C VAL A 227 -13.61 -18.49 -7.79
N ALA A 228 -13.11 -19.22 -8.78
CA ALA A 228 -12.24 -20.36 -8.58
C ALA A 228 -10.77 -19.91 -8.64
N PHE A 229 -10.19 -19.60 -7.49
CA PHE A 229 -8.74 -19.41 -7.41
C PHE A 229 -8.03 -20.76 -7.57
N SER A 230 -7.22 -20.90 -8.63
CA SER A 230 -6.29 -22.02 -8.76
C SER A 230 -4.89 -21.53 -8.41
N TRP A 231 -4.29 -22.17 -7.41
CA TRP A 231 -2.88 -21.98 -7.08
C TRP A 231 -2.05 -22.92 -7.95
N GLU A 232 -1.06 -22.39 -8.67
CA GLU A 232 0.01 -23.21 -9.22
C GLU A 232 1.07 -23.44 -8.13
N ASP A 233 1.57 -24.67 -8.02
CA ASP A 233 2.64 -25.00 -7.09
C ASP A 233 3.93 -24.29 -7.54
N LEU A 234 4.20 -23.13 -6.96
CA LEU A 234 5.45 -22.40 -7.13
C LEU A 234 6.51 -22.95 -6.16
N ASN A 235 7.78 -22.85 -6.57
CA ASN A 235 8.89 -23.29 -5.73
C ASN A 235 9.03 -22.33 -4.53
N ALA A 236 8.56 -22.76 -3.36
CA ALA A 236 8.55 -21.97 -2.12
C ALA A 236 9.94 -21.47 -1.67
N ASP A 237 11.02 -22.07 -2.18
CA ASP A 237 12.39 -21.63 -1.87
C ASP A 237 12.87 -20.49 -2.79
N THR A 238 12.07 -20.06 -3.77
CA THR A 238 12.48 -19.07 -4.79
C THR A 238 11.39 -18.06 -5.15
N VAL A 239 10.23 -18.08 -4.49
CA VAL A 239 9.11 -17.20 -4.83
C VAL A 239 8.78 -16.32 -3.65
N ASN A 240 8.96 -15.01 -3.84
CA ASN A 240 8.70 -13.97 -2.85
C ASN A 240 7.41 -13.20 -3.16
N VAL A 241 6.75 -13.48 -4.31
CA VAL A 241 5.57 -12.76 -4.80
C VAL A 241 4.48 -13.77 -5.19
N TYR A 242 3.24 -13.48 -4.81
CA TYR A 242 2.07 -14.24 -5.24
C TYR A 242 1.15 -13.37 -6.10
N GLU A 243 0.73 -13.91 -7.24
CA GLU A 243 -0.27 -13.27 -8.10
C GLU A 243 -1.62 -13.95 -7.94
N ILE A 244 -2.68 -13.14 -7.85
CA ILE A 244 -4.05 -13.63 -7.81
C ILE A 244 -4.70 -13.35 -9.18
N TRP A 245 -4.69 -14.36 -10.04
CA TRP A 245 -5.35 -14.33 -11.33
C TRP A 245 -6.83 -14.69 -11.19
N VAL A 246 -7.69 -13.91 -11.85
CA VAL A 246 -9.12 -14.18 -11.95
C VAL A 246 -9.50 -14.21 -13.42
N ASN A 247 -10.16 -15.27 -13.86
CA ASN A 247 -10.59 -15.41 -15.25
C ASN A 247 -11.99 -14.81 -15.40
N GLU A 248 -12.09 -13.62 -16.00
CA GLU A 248 -13.37 -12.92 -16.16
C GLU A 248 -14.46 -13.76 -16.86
N GLU A 249 -14.10 -14.58 -17.85
CA GLU A 249 -15.08 -15.40 -18.58
C GLU A 249 -15.54 -16.64 -17.79
N GLU A 250 -14.66 -17.21 -16.96
CA GLU A 250 -14.95 -18.42 -16.17
C GLU A 250 -15.54 -18.10 -14.78
N ASP A 251 -15.04 -17.05 -14.14
CA ASP A 251 -15.38 -16.67 -12.77
C ASP A 251 -16.56 -15.69 -12.70
N PHE A 252 -16.80 -14.93 -13.78
CA PHE A 252 -17.93 -13.99 -13.89
C PHE A 252 -18.71 -14.17 -15.21
N PRO A 253 -19.28 -15.35 -15.48
CA PRO A 253 -20.00 -15.58 -16.73
C PRO A 253 -21.19 -14.64 -16.85
N THR A 254 -21.19 -13.84 -17.92
CA THR A 254 -22.33 -12.99 -18.24
C THR A 254 -23.57 -13.85 -18.53
N ALA A 255 -24.69 -13.49 -17.92
CA ALA A 255 -25.97 -14.21 -18.02
C ALA A 255 -26.64 -14.13 -19.39
#